data_AF-A0A0Q4DP52-F1
#
_entry.id   AF-A0A0Q4DP52-F1
#
_cell.length_a   1.000
_cell.length_b   1.000
_cell.length_c   1.000
_cell.angle_alpha   90.00
_cell.angle_beta   90.00
_cell.angle_gamma   90.00
#
_symmetry.space_group_name_H-M   'P 1'
#
loop_
_entity.id
_entity.type
_entity.pdbx_description
1 polymer ?
#
loop_
_entity_poly.entity_id
_entity_poly.type
_entity_poly.pdbx_seq_one_letter_code
_entity_poly.pdbx_strand_id
1 'polypeptide(L)'
;MQRSHGNTATGVRFYVNASAYVAELDRAIGRSVPDDLTRATAQYSTRFEAISDWPSDRVDVERDADALGTALPAAIEQVVAHLDAITDAPSLARTLLDNGYVLDDDLFAWFCATGRTDDARAQFVAARDRFGAEDRWPRLAARFEEAALKFGTPLP
;
A
#
# COMPACT_ATOMS: atom_id res chain seq x y z
N MET A 1 -18.63 1.84 -1.95
CA MET A 1 -19.14 1.49 -3.30
C MET A 1 -19.02 2.70 -4.21
N GLN A 2 -17.97 2.76 -5.02
CA GLN A 2 -17.85 3.77 -6.06
C GLN A 2 -18.78 3.37 -7.20
N ARG A 3 -19.88 4.11 -7.39
CA ARG A 3 -20.77 3.93 -8.55
C ARG A 3 -19.91 4.15 -9.80
N SER A 4 -19.80 3.13 -10.65
CA SER A 4 -19.11 3.21 -11.93
C SER A 4 -19.76 4.29 -12.80
N HIS A 5 -19.25 5.52 -12.72
CA HIS A 5 -19.47 6.52 -13.76
C HIS A 5 -18.85 5.94 -15.04
N GLY A 6 -19.69 5.44 -15.95
CA GLY A 6 -19.26 4.86 -17.23
C GLY A 6 -20.09 3.69 -17.74
N ASN A 7 -20.86 3.01 -16.89
CA ASN A 7 -21.71 1.91 -17.37
C ASN A 7 -22.94 2.47 -18.07
N THR A 8 -23.18 2.00 -19.29
CA THR A 8 -24.37 2.32 -20.10
C THR A 8 -25.05 1.02 -20.51
N ALA A 9 -26.21 1.10 -21.17
CA ALA A 9 -26.88 -0.08 -21.72
C ALA A 9 -26.01 -0.85 -22.76
N THR A 10 -24.96 -0.21 -23.27
CA THR A 10 -24.10 -0.72 -24.35
C THR A 10 -22.62 -0.72 -23.97
N GLY A 11 -22.30 -0.59 -22.68
CA GLY A 11 -20.93 -0.36 -22.22
C GLY A 11 -20.72 -0.78 -20.78
N VAL A 12 -19.80 -1.70 -20.51
CA VAL A 12 -19.41 -2.09 -19.15
C VAL A 12 -17.94 -1.76 -18.91
N ARG A 13 -17.69 -1.00 -17.85
CA ARG A 13 -16.35 -0.72 -17.33
C ARG A 13 -16.23 -1.14 -15.88
N PHE A 14 -15.13 -1.82 -15.57
CA PHE A 14 -14.76 -2.13 -14.20
C PHE A 14 -13.33 -1.69 -13.89
N TYR A 15 -13.05 -1.59 -12.59
CA TYR A 15 -11.75 -1.22 -12.07
C TYR A 15 -11.14 -2.40 -11.34
N VAL A 16 -9.85 -2.63 -11.54
CA VAL A 16 -9.08 -3.62 -10.79
C VAL A 16 -8.12 -2.87 -9.87
N ASN A 17 -8.15 -3.18 -8.58
CA ASN A 17 -7.19 -2.67 -7.60
C ASN A 17 -6.51 -3.86 -6.93
N ALA A 18 -5.23 -3.71 -6.63
CA ALA A 18 -4.45 -4.70 -5.90
C ALA A 18 -4.16 -4.18 -4.50
N SER A 19 -4.52 -4.96 -3.49
CA SER A 19 -4.40 -4.56 -2.10
C SER A 19 -3.95 -5.73 -1.23
N ALA A 20 -3.10 -5.45 -0.24
CA ALA A 20 -2.66 -6.44 0.74
C ALA A 20 -2.91 -5.95 2.16
N TYR A 21 -3.17 -6.91 3.04
CA TYR A 21 -3.26 -6.72 4.48
C TYR A 21 -2.54 -7.87 5.18
N VAL A 22 -1.62 -7.52 6.08
CA VAL A 22 -0.86 -8.46 6.89
C VAL A 22 -1.14 -8.20 8.36
N ALA A 23 -1.84 -9.13 8.99
CA ALA A 23 -2.26 -9.02 10.39
C ALA A 23 -1.09 -8.89 11.37
N GLU A 24 0.08 -9.45 11.04
CA GLU A 24 1.29 -9.34 11.86
C GLU A 24 1.73 -7.89 12.07
N LEU A 25 1.62 -7.04 11.03
CA LEU A 25 2.02 -5.64 11.12
C LEU A 25 1.17 -4.90 12.17
N ASP A 26 -0.15 -5.05 12.10
CA ASP A 26 -1.08 -4.45 13.07
C ASP A 26 -0.83 -4.95 14.50
N ARG A 27 -0.60 -6.26 14.66
CA ARG A 27 -0.28 -6.83 15.99
C ARG A 27 0.98 -6.23 16.56
N ALA A 28 2.03 -6.07 15.76
CA ALA A 28 3.31 -5.52 16.21
C ALA A 28 3.19 -4.08 16.71
N ILE A 29 2.32 -3.26 16.10
CA ILE A 29 2.10 -1.87 16.53
C ILE A 29 1.00 -1.71 17.59
N GLY A 30 0.43 -2.83 18.07
CA GLY A 30 -0.59 -2.87 19.12
C GLY A 30 -2.00 -2.52 18.64
N ARG A 31 -2.31 -2.70 17.35
CA ARG A 31 -3.65 -2.55 16.79
C ARG A 31 -4.43 -3.85 16.79
N SER A 32 -5.75 -3.73 16.83
CA SER A 32 -6.66 -4.87 16.70
C SER A 32 -6.70 -5.36 15.25
N VAL A 33 -6.52 -6.66 15.06
CA VAL A 33 -6.74 -7.30 13.75
C VAL A 33 -8.26 -7.48 13.56
N PRO A 34 -8.83 -7.06 12.42
CA PRO A 34 -10.24 -7.29 12.11
C PRO A 34 -10.58 -8.79 12.07
N ASP A 35 -11.73 -9.16 12.64
CA ASP A 35 -12.24 -10.54 12.55
C ASP A 35 -12.67 -10.92 11.12
N ASP A 36 -12.97 -9.91 10.28
CA ASP A 36 -13.33 -10.06 8.88
C ASP A 36 -12.36 -9.22 8.02
N LEU A 37 -11.43 -9.90 7.33
CA LEU A 37 -10.43 -9.27 6.49
C LEU A 37 -11.02 -8.54 5.28
N THR A 38 -12.26 -8.85 4.87
CA THR A 38 -12.93 -8.10 3.79
C THR A 38 -13.30 -6.67 4.21
N ARG A 39 -13.27 -6.38 5.52
CA ARG A 39 -13.50 -5.06 6.10
C ARG A 39 -12.22 -4.40 6.58
N ALA A 40 -11.08 -5.07 6.45
CA ALA A 40 -9.79 -4.49 6.80
C ALA A 40 -9.50 -3.28 5.90
N THR A 41 -8.93 -2.24 6.49
CA THR A 41 -8.30 -1.19 5.69
C THR A 41 -6.99 -1.76 5.16
N ALA A 42 -6.81 -1.77 3.85
CA ALA A 42 -5.60 -2.29 3.24
C ALA A 42 -4.37 -1.49 3.73
N GLN A 43 -3.29 -2.20 4.05
CA GLN A 43 -2.01 -1.59 4.43
C GLN A 43 -1.17 -1.26 3.18
N TYR A 44 -1.35 -2.03 2.11
CA TYR A 44 -0.80 -1.75 0.79
C TYR A 44 -1.91 -1.71 -0.23
N SER A 45 -1.84 -0.74 -1.14
CA SER A 45 -2.76 -0.66 -2.28
C SER A 45 -2.04 -0.01 -3.45
N THR A 46 -2.10 -0.66 -4.61
CA THR A 46 -1.49 -0.15 -5.85
C THR A 46 -2.44 -0.30 -7.02
N ARG A 47 -2.13 0.45 -8.08
CA ARG A 47 -2.89 0.39 -9.32
C ARG A 47 -2.55 -0.87 -10.10
N PHE A 48 -3.53 -1.41 -10.81
CA PHE A 48 -3.37 -2.61 -11.63
C PHE A 48 -2.23 -2.47 -12.65
N GLU A 49 -2.13 -1.33 -13.32
CA GLU A 49 -1.07 -1.06 -14.31
C GLU A 49 0.33 -0.88 -13.72
N ALA A 50 0.46 -0.71 -12.39
CA ALA A 50 1.75 -0.55 -11.75
C ALA A 50 2.47 -1.89 -11.53
N ILE A 51 1.72 -3.00 -11.57
CA ILE A 51 2.19 -4.35 -11.24
C ILE A 51 1.70 -5.40 -12.25
N SER A 52 1.20 -4.95 -13.39
CA SER A 52 0.83 -5.83 -14.50
C SER A 52 1.08 -5.17 -15.85
N ASP A 53 1.13 -5.98 -16.90
CA ASP A 53 1.27 -5.53 -18.28
C ASP A 53 -0.02 -4.91 -18.86
N TRP A 54 -1.10 -4.85 -18.08
CA TRP A 54 -2.34 -4.23 -18.52
C TRP A 54 -2.23 -2.70 -18.48
N PRO A 55 -2.69 -1.99 -19.54
CA PRO A 55 -2.33 -0.58 -19.73
C PRO A 55 -2.99 0.42 -18.76
N SER A 56 -4.04 0.03 -18.02
CA SER A 56 -4.77 0.92 -17.11
C SER A 56 -5.59 0.15 -16.07
N ASP A 57 -5.77 0.70 -14.88
CA ASP A 57 -6.72 0.25 -13.87
C ASP A 57 -8.19 0.08 -14.34
N ARG A 58 -8.52 0.53 -15.55
CA ARG A 58 -9.84 0.42 -16.18
C ARG A 58 -9.84 -0.65 -17.25
N VAL A 59 -10.77 -1.59 -17.12
CA VAL A 59 -11.12 -2.55 -18.17
C VAL A 59 -12.45 -2.12 -18.78
N ASP A 60 -12.47 -1.93 -20.09
CA ASP A 60 -13.65 -1.55 -20.86
C ASP A 60 -14.01 -2.74 -21.77
N VAL A 61 -15.14 -3.40 -21.48
CA VAL A 61 -15.45 -4.72 -22.03
C VAL A 61 -15.56 -4.68 -23.55
N GLU A 62 -16.14 -3.60 -24.09
CA GLU A 62 -16.35 -3.43 -25.51
C GLU A 62 -15.07 -3.03 -26.24
N ARG A 63 -14.29 -2.09 -25.67
CA ARG A 63 -13.02 -1.65 -26.27
C ARG A 63 -11.96 -2.75 -26.22
N ASP A 64 -11.93 -3.52 -25.13
CA ASP A 64 -10.85 -4.45 -24.81
C ASP A 64 -11.24 -5.92 -25.12
N ALA A 65 -12.34 -6.15 -25.85
CA ALA A 65 -12.98 -7.46 -26.05
C ALA A 65 -11.99 -8.58 -26.45
N ASP A 66 -11.09 -8.30 -27.40
CA ASP A 66 -10.10 -9.27 -27.89
C ASP A 66 -9.04 -9.63 -26.82
N ALA A 67 -8.74 -8.69 -25.92
CA ALA A 67 -7.76 -8.83 -24.86
C ALA A 67 -8.33 -9.51 -23.60
N LEU A 68 -9.65 -9.52 -23.42
CA LEU A 68 -10.31 -10.08 -22.22
C LEU A 68 -10.06 -11.58 -22.05
N GLY A 69 -9.92 -12.33 -23.13
CA GLY A 69 -9.74 -13.79 -23.08
C GLY A 69 -8.31 -14.25 -22.82
N THR A 70 -7.33 -13.36 -22.92
CA THR A 70 -5.90 -13.75 -22.87
C THR A 70 -5.06 -12.78 -22.04
N ALA A 71 -4.94 -11.53 -22.49
CA ALA A 71 -4.10 -10.52 -21.84
C ALA A 71 -4.61 -10.14 -20.45
N LEU A 72 -5.93 -10.02 -20.26
CA LEU A 72 -6.48 -9.70 -18.94
C LEU A 72 -6.22 -10.81 -17.90
N PRO A 73 -6.49 -12.11 -18.17
CA PRO A 73 -6.09 -13.20 -17.29
C PRO A 73 -4.60 -13.20 -16.95
N ALA A 74 -3.72 -13.01 -17.94
CA ALA A 74 -2.27 -12.97 -17.70
C ALA A 74 -1.87 -11.80 -16.79
N ALA A 75 -2.47 -10.62 -16.98
CA ALA A 75 -2.26 -9.47 -16.10
C ALA A 75 -2.79 -9.72 -14.67
N ILE A 76 -3.92 -10.40 -14.53
CA ILE A 76 -4.44 -10.83 -13.22
C ILE A 76 -3.47 -11.81 -12.53
N GLU A 77 -2.89 -12.76 -13.26
CA GLU A 77 -1.89 -13.69 -12.72
C GLU A 77 -0.63 -12.97 -12.22
N GLN A 78 -0.17 -11.92 -12.91
CA GLN A 78 0.93 -11.07 -12.45
C GLN A 78 0.59 -10.38 -11.13
N VAL A 79 -0.62 -9.84 -11.00
CA VAL A 79 -1.09 -9.22 -9.77
C VAL A 79 -1.23 -10.23 -8.63
N VAL A 80 -1.75 -11.42 -8.90
CA VAL A 80 -1.82 -12.51 -7.91
C VAL A 80 -0.41 -12.87 -7.45
N ALA A 81 0.53 -13.10 -8.36
CA ALA A 81 1.91 -13.42 -8.02
C ALA A 81 2.60 -12.32 -7.20
N HIS A 82 2.33 -11.04 -7.51
CA HIS A 82 2.84 -9.91 -6.74
C HIS A 82 2.28 -9.90 -5.31
N LEU A 83 0.98 -10.11 -5.14
CA LEU A 83 0.34 -10.14 -3.82
C LEU A 83 0.74 -11.38 -3.01
N ASP A 84 0.90 -12.54 -3.66
CA ASP A 84 1.35 -13.78 -3.03
C ASP A 84 2.80 -13.68 -2.48
N ALA A 85 3.61 -12.74 -2.98
CA ALA A 85 4.94 -12.46 -2.44
C ALA A 85 4.91 -11.67 -1.12
N ILE A 86 3.75 -11.13 -0.72
CA ILE A 86 3.55 -10.36 0.52
C ILE A 86 2.96 -11.28 1.60
N THR A 87 3.82 -12.12 2.19
CA THR A 87 3.41 -13.20 3.09
C THR A 87 3.45 -12.84 4.58
N ASP A 88 4.19 -11.80 4.94
CA ASP A 88 4.52 -11.43 6.33
C ASP A 88 4.82 -9.93 6.45
N ALA A 89 4.99 -9.45 7.69
CA ALA A 89 5.23 -8.03 7.90
C ALA A 89 6.54 -7.53 7.26
N PRO A 90 7.66 -8.28 7.28
CA PRO A 90 8.88 -7.88 6.55
C PRO A 90 8.70 -7.76 5.03
N SER A 91 8.01 -8.69 4.37
CA SER A 91 7.76 -8.63 2.93
C SER A 91 6.81 -7.48 2.56
N LEU A 92 5.81 -7.19 3.39
CA LEU A 92 4.98 -5.99 3.25
C LEU A 92 5.80 -4.70 3.42
N ALA A 93 6.63 -4.62 4.47
CA ALA A 93 7.48 -3.47 4.73
C ALA A 93 8.42 -3.16 3.56
N ARG A 94 9.07 -4.20 3.01
CA ARG A 94 9.89 -4.06 1.79
C ARG A 94 9.06 -3.56 0.61
N THR A 95 7.88 -4.13 0.40
CA THR A 95 6.98 -3.71 -0.69
C THR A 95 6.61 -2.24 -0.57
N LEU A 96 6.26 -1.76 0.63
CA LEU A 96 5.96 -0.35 0.88
C LEU A 96 7.17 0.55 0.58
N LEU A 97 8.37 0.17 1.03
CA LEU A 97 9.60 0.91 0.73
C LEU A 97 9.89 0.99 -0.77
N ASP A 98 9.82 -0.14 -1.49
CA ASP A 98 10.05 -0.22 -2.93
C ASP A 98 9.05 0.63 -3.73
N ASN A 99 7.85 0.84 -3.18
CA ASN A 99 6.80 1.70 -3.76
C ASN A 99 6.83 3.15 -3.22
N GLY A 100 7.83 3.54 -2.43
CA GLY A 100 8.06 4.93 -2.03
C GLY A 100 7.16 5.46 -0.91
N TYR A 101 6.63 4.59 -0.04
CA TYR A 101 5.76 4.92 1.09
C TYR A 101 6.51 5.59 2.27
N VAL A 102 7.30 6.62 1.99
CA VAL A 102 8.15 7.27 3.01
C VAL A 102 7.35 8.00 4.10
N LEU A 103 6.08 8.36 3.83
CA LEU A 103 5.16 8.98 4.80
C LEU A 103 4.21 7.97 5.48
N ASP A 104 4.47 6.67 5.36
CA ASP A 104 3.63 5.66 5.98
C ASP A 104 3.94 5.50 7.47
N ASP A 105 3.02 5.99 8.29
CA ASP A 105 3.08 5.94 9.75
C ASP A 105 3.12 4.51 10.30
N ASP A 106 2.40 3.59 9.66
CA ASP A 106 2.22 2.23 10.17
C ASP A 106 3.49 1.42 9.92
N LEU A 107 4.11 1.61 8.76
CA LEU A 107 5.45 1.13 8.45
C LEU A 107 6.49 1.67 9.44
N PHE A 108 6.46 2.98 9.70
CA PHE A 108 7.41 3.59 10.64
C PHE A 108 7.21 3.06 12.06
N ALA A 109 5.97 3.00 12.54
CA ALA A 109 5.63 2.44 13.84
C ALA A 109 6.05 0.97 13.94
N TRP A 110 5.93 0.20 12.85
CA TRP A 110 6.37 -1.18 12.79
C TRP A 110 7.89 -1.30 12.91
N PHE A 111 8.68 -0.45 12.24
CA PHE A 111 10.13 -0.41 12.41
C PHE A 111 10.52 -0.14 13.87
N CYS A 112 9.88 0.85 14.49
CA CYS A 112 10.10 1.18 15.89
C CYS A 112 9.74 0.02 16.83
N ALA A 113 8.56 -0.58 16.65
CA ALA A 113 8.07 -1.68 17.49
C ALA A 113 8.92 -2.95 17.39
N THR A 114 9.57 -3.18 16.25
CA THR A 114 10.39 -4.37 15.99
C THR A 114 11.89 -4.14 16.20
N GLY A 115 12.28 -2.97 16.74
CA GLY A 115 13.67 -2.64 17.05
C GLY A 115 14.53 -2.31 15.82
N ARG A 116 13.92 -2.10 14.65
CA ARG A 116 14.58 -1.75 13.38
C ARG A 116 14.90 -0.25 13.34
N THR A 117 15.74 0.18 14.27
CA THR A 117 16.04 1.61 14.48
C THR A 117 16.66 2.26 13.24
N ASP A 118 17.54 1.56 12.52
CA ASP A 118 18.16 2.12 11.32
C ASP A 118 17.15 2.31 10.17
N ASP A 119 16.23 1.37 9.99
CA ASP A 119 15.15 1.48 9.00
C ASP A 119 14.19 2.65 9.34
N ALA A 120 13.81 2.79 10.61
CA ALA A 120 13.00 3.91 11.09
C ALA A 120 13.69 5.26 10.82
N ARG A 121 14.99 5.38 11.17
CA ARG A 121 15.77 6.60 10.92
C ARG A 121 15.89 6.90 9.43
N ALA A 122 16.14 5.89 8.61
CA ALA A 122 16.23 6.03 7.16
C ALA A 122 14.91 6.54 6.58
N GLN A 123 13.77 5.99 7.00
CA GLN A 123 12.46 6.45 6.57
C GLN A 123 12.18 7.90 7.00
N PHE A 124 12.46 8.26 8.26
CA PHE A 124 12.27 9.63 8.75
C PHE A 124 13.13 10.64 7.97
N VAL A 125 14.39 10.30 7.69
CA VAL A 125 15.28 11.15 6.87
C VAL A 125 14.74 11.27 5.45
N ALA A 126 14.33 10.18 4.81
CA ALA A 126 13.77 10.22 3.46
C ALA A 126 12.48 11.08 3.40
N ALA A 127 11.62 11.00 4.42
CA ALA A 127 10.45 11.84 4.55
C ALA A 127 10.82 13.32 4.71
N ARG A 128 11.77 13.63 5.59
CA ARG A 128 12.25 14.99 5.82
C ARG A 128 12.91 15.58 4.59
N ASP A 129 13.73 14.83 3.88
CA ASP A 129 14.44 15.31 2.69
C ASP A 129 13.45 15.64 1.55
N ARG A 130 12.34 14.89 1.46
CA ARG A 130 11.32 15.10 0.44
C ARG A 130 10.29 16.17 0.80
N PHE A 131 9.91 16.27 2.07
CA PHE A 131 8.77 17.08 2.50
C PHE A 131 9.12 18.16 3.54
N GLY A 132 10.36 18.20 4.04
CA GLY A 132 10.78 19.04 5.17
C GLY A 132 10.69 20.54 4.93
N ALA A 133 10.65 20.97 3.67
CA ALA A 133 10.46 22.37 3.28
C ALA A 133 8.98 22.78 3.16
N GLU A 134 8.05 21.84 3.32
CA GLU A 134 6.62 22.12 3.19
C GLU A 134 6.02 22.61 4.52
N ASP A 135 5.09 23.57 4.47
CA ASP A 135 4.41 24.11 5.66
C ASP A 135 3.72 23.05 6.53
N ARG A 136 3.31 21.92 5.92
CA ARG A 136 2.68 20.80 6.62
C ARG A 136 3.68 19.89 7.33
N TRP A 137 4.98 20.04 7.11
CA TRP A 137 6.03 19.17 7.65
C TRP A 137 5.97 19.01 9.18
N PRO A 138 5.83 20.08 10.00
CA PRO A 138 5.79 19.92 11.46
C PRO A 138 4.67 18.97 11.92
N ARG A 139 3.52 18.98 11.24
CA ARG A 139 2.42 18.05 11.54
C ARG A 139 2.73 16.61 11.11
N LEU A 140 3.46 16.43 10.00
CA LEU A 140 3.88 15.10 9.56
C LEU A 140 4.94 14.54 10.50
N ALA A 141 5.99 15.31 10.82
CA ALA A 141 7.06 14.93 11.73
C ALA A 141 6.54 14.55 13.12
N ALA A 142 5.56 15.29 13.66
CA ALA A 142 4.95 14.97 14.96
C ALA A 142 4.35 13.55 15.03
N ARG A 143 3.84 13.00 13.92
CA ARG A 143 3.32 11.62 13.86
C ARG A 143 4.44 10.59 13.99
N PHE A 144 5.57 10.84 13.33
CA PHE A 144 6.79 10.03 13.49
C PHE A 144 7.33 10.11 14.92
N GLU A 145 7.40 11.31 15.49
CA GLU A 145 7.88 11.53 16.86
C GLU A 145 7.00 10.82 17.89
N GLU A 146 5.68 10.86 17.73
CA GLU A 146 4.73 10.14 18.60
C GLU A 146 4.99 8.62 18.57
N ALA A 147 5.12 8.04 17.37
CA ALA A 147 5.42 6.62 17.22
C ALA A 147 6.80 6.25 17.79
N ALA A 148 7.81 7.06 17.53
CA ALA A 148 9.17 6.87 18.04
C ALA A 148 9.20 6.91 19.57
N LEU A 149 8.51 7.88 20.19
CA LEU A 149 8.36 7.98 21.64
C LEU A 149 7.64 6.77 22.23
N LYS A 150 6.53 6.35 21.62
CA LYS A 150 5.73 5.20 22.07
C LYS A 150 6.57 3.92 22.20
N PHE A 151 7.51 3.70 21.27
CA PHE A 151 8.33 2.50 21.22
C PHE A 151 9.79 2.73 21.67
N GLY A 152 10.13 3.91 22.20
CA GLY A 152 11.48 4.22 22.68
C GLY A 152 12.56 4.23 21.60
N THR A 153 12.20 4.54 20.36
CA THR A 153 13.14 4.61 19.23
C THR A 153 13.70 6.03 19.09
N PRO A 154 15.03 6.23 19.05
CA PRO A 154 15.61 7.56 18.87
C PRO A 154 15.50 8.03 17.41
N LEU A 155 15.04 9.27 17.22
CA LEU A 155 15.06 9.96 15.93
C LEU A 155 16.32 10.84 15.77
N PRO A 156 16.78 11.07 14.53
CA PRO A 156 17.94 11.90 14.23
C PRO A 156 17.66 13.42 14.28
#